data_AF-A0A542AUN7-F1
#
_entry.id   AF-A0A542AUN7-F1
#
_cell.length_a   1.000
_cell.length_b   1.000
_cell.length_c   1.000
_cell.angle_alpha   90.00
_cell.angle_beta   90.00
_cell.angle_gamma   90.00
#
_symmetry.space_group_name_H-M   'P 1'
#
loop_
_entity.id
_entity.type
_entity.pdbx_description
1 polymer ?
#
loop_
_entity_poly.entity_id
_entity_poly.type
_entity_poly.pdbx_seq_one_letter_code
_entity_poly.pdbx_strand_id
1 'polypeptide(L)' 'MNLGKGSYILAVLAVILIAANFWLAYPDNFDTTFFLLTISNLFILISSIISIRKLKKQD' A
#
# COMPACT_ATOMS: atom_id res chain seq x y z
N MET A 1 16.02 14.51 -8.30
CA MET A 1 14.85 13.66 -8.65
C MET A 1 14.26 13.15 -7.33
N ASN A 2 13.04 13.55 -6.98
CA ASN A 2 12.44 13.36 -5.64
C ASN A 2 12.01 11.89 -5.37
N LEU A 3 12.95 10.93 -5.35
CA LEU A 3 12.65 9.50 -5.13
C LEU A 3 11.90 9.25 -3.81
N GLY A 4 12.17 10.05 -2.77
CA GLY A 4 11.43 9.97 -1.51
C GLY A 4 9.93 10.30 -1.67
N LYS A 5 9.59 11.34 -2.44
CA LYS A 5 8.19 11.79 -2.57
C LYS A 5 7.31 10.76 -3.30
N GLY A 6 7.87 10.05 -4.29
CA GLY A 6 7.15 8.99 -5.02
C GLY A 6 6.74 7.83 -4.12
N SER A 7 7.66 7.35 -3.28
CA SER A 7 7.37 6.25 -2.34
C SER A 7 6.34 6.64 -1.27
N TYR A 8 6.33 7.91 -0.84
CA TYR A 8 5.29 8.42 0.07
C TYR A 8 3.90 8.44 -0.58
N ILE A 9 3.80 8.90 -1.83
CA ILE A 9 2.53 8.93 -2.57
C ILE A 9 1.99 7.51 -2.79
N LEU A 10 2.86 6.56 -3.15
CA LEU A 10 2.50 5.15 -3.28
C LEU A 10 2.00 4.54 -1.97
N ALA A 11 2.66 4.86 -0.85
CA ALA A 11 2.22 4.39 0.46
C ALA A 11 0.82 4.93 0.82
N VAL A 12 0.55 6.21 0.58
CA VAL A 12 -0.77 6.81 0.84
C VAL A 12 -1.85 6.19 -0.04
N LEU A 13 -1.56 6.00 -1.34
CA LEU A 13 -2.47 5.32 -2.27
C LEU A 13 -2.80 3.90 -1.83
N ALA A 14 -1.81 3.13 -1.37
CA ALA A 14 -2.03 1.78 -0.87
C ALA A 14 -2.95 1.75 0.36
N VAL A 15 -2.85 2.70 1.28
CA VAL A 15 -3.76 2.83 2.43
C VAL A 15 -5.20 3.12 1.96
N ILE A 16 -5.37 4.06 1.03
CA ILE A 16 -6.69 4.40 0.46
C ILE A 16 -7.28 3.18 -0.25
N LEU A 17 -6.48 2.45 -1.02
CA LEU A 17 -6.90 1.24 -1.72
C LEU A 17 -7.35 0.14 -0.75
N ILE A 18 -6.64 -0.06 0.36
CA ILE A 18 -7.07 -1.01 1.40
C ILE A 18 -8.43 -0.57 1.96
N ALA A 19 -8.59 0.69 2.34
CA ALA A 19 -9.86 1.19 2.89
C ALA A 19 -11.03 1.06 1.89
N ALA A 20 -10.80 1.40 0.62
CA ALA A 20 -11.80 1.25 -0.45
C ALA A 20 -12.18 -0.22 -0.69
N ASN A 21 -11.22 -1.14 -0.58
CA ASN A 21 -11.47 -2.56 -0.70
C ASN A 21 -12.37 -3.07 0.43
N PHE A 22 -12.10 -2.65 1.66
CA PHE A 22 -12.95 -2.97 2.81
C PHE A 22 -14.36 -2.39 2.66
N TRP A 23 -14.49 -1.17 2.11
CA TRP A 23 -15.80 -0.55 1.86
C TRP A 23 -16.61 -1.31 0.81
N LEU A 24 -15.97 -1.80 -0.25
CA LEU A 24 -16.64 -2.56 -1.32
C LEU A 24 -16.95 -4.01 -0.92
N ALA A 25 -16.10 -4.61 -0.09
CA ALA A 25 -16.29 -5.99 0.36
C ALA A 25 -17.37 -6.12 1.44
N TYR A 26 -17.56 -5.10 2.28
CA TYR A 26 -18.57 -5.15 3.33
C TYR A 26 -20.00 -5.03 2.76
N PRO A 27 -20.98 -5.85 3.21
CA PRO A 27 -20.87 -6.87 4.26
C PRO A 27 -20.56 -8.31 3.79
N ASP A 28 -20.83 -8.67 2.53
CA ASP A 28 -20.88 -10.10 2.12
C ASP A 28 -19.77 -10.56 1.14
N ASN A 29 -18.97 -9.64 0.59
CA ASN A 29 -18.04 -9.92 -0.49
C ASN A 29 -16.58 -10.05 -0.01
N PHE A 30 -16.37 -10.81 1.07
CA PHE A 30 -15.03 -11.18 1.55
C PHE A 30 -14.53 -12.43 0.83
N ASP A 31 -14.27 -12.31 -0.47
CA ASP A 31 -13.85 -13.38 -1.36
C ASP A 31 -12.32 -13.49 -1.48
N THR A 32 -11.83 -14.48 -2.23
CA THR A 32 -10.39 -14.65 -2.48
C THR A 32 -9.76 -13.42 -3.14
N THR A 33 -10.52 -12.68 -3.97
CA THR A 33 -10.09 -11.44 -4.61
C THR A 33 -9.79 -10.35 -3.59
N PHE A 34 -10.68 -10.15 -2.61
CA PHE A 34 -10.48 -9.21 -1.51
C PHE A 34 -9.17 -9.49 -0.75
N PHE A 35 -8.92 -10.76 -0.41
CA PHE A 35 -7.69 -11.13 0.30
C PHE A 35 -6.45 -10.91 -0.56
N LEU A 36 -6.49 -11.26 -1.84
CA LEU A 36 -5.36 -11.05 -2.76
C LEU A 36 -5.02 -9.56 -2.86
N LEU A 37 -6.03 -8.71 -3.11
CA LEU A 37 -5.84 -7.27 -3.25
C LEU A 37 -5.36 -6.62 -1.95
N THR A 38 -5.88 -7.08 -0.80
CA THR A 38 -5.44 -6.60 0.51
C THR A 38 -3.98 -6.95 0.76
N ILE A 39 -3.58 -8.20 0.51
CA ILE A 39 -2.20 -8.67 0.67
C ILE A 39 -1.25 -7.95 -0.31
N SER A 40 -1.63 -7.78 -1.58
CA SER A 40 -0.83 -7.06 -2.56
C SER A 40 -0.60 -5.60 -2.15
N ASN A 41 -1.64 -4.90 -1.69
CA ASN A 41 -1.49 -3.53 -1.19
C ASN A 41 -0.62 -3.47 0.07
N LEU A 42 -0.70 -4.48 0.95
CA LEU A 42 0.17 -4.59 2.12
C LEU A 42 1.65 -4.72 1.73
N PHE A 43 1.97 -5.57 0.74
CA PHE A 43 3.33 -5.71 0.22
C PHE A 43 3.86 -4.42 -0.41
N ILE A 44 3.02 -3.71 -1.17
CA ILE A 44 3.37 -2.39 -1.74
C ILE A 44 3.69 -1.40 -0.62
N LEU A 45 2.90 -1.40 0.46
CA LEU A 45 3.11 -0.55 1.62
C LEU A 45 4.47 -0.85 2.30
N ILE A 46 4.74 -2.12 2.57
CA ILE A 46 6.00 -2.57 3.19
C ILE A 46 7.19 -2.21 2.31
N SER A 47 7.11 -2.49 1.01
CA SER A 47 8.17 -2.16 0.03
C SER A 47 8.43 -0.66 -0.01
N SER A 48 7.37 0.16 -0.01
CA SER A 48 7.47 1.63 0.01
C SER A 48 8.14 2.12 1.30
N ILE A 49 7.79 1.56 2.46
CA ILE A 49 8.41 1.90 3.75
C ILE A 49 9.90 1.53 3.77
N ILE A 50 10.26 0.33 3.28
CA ILE A 50 11.66 -0.12 3.19
C ILE A 50 12.44 0.80 2.25
N SER A 51 11.86 1.17 1.09
CA SER A 51 12.46 2.09 0.13
C SER A 51 12.75 3.45 0.76
N ILE A 52 11.77 4.04 1.48
CA ILE A 52 11.95 5.32 2.21
C ILE A 52 13.06 5.19 3.26
N ARG A 53 13.09 4.11 4.04
CA ARG A 53 14.13 3.87 5.06
C ARG A 53 15.52 3.73 4.44
N LYS A 54 15.64 3.06 3.29
CA LYS A 54 16.90 2.89 2.58
C LYS A 54 17.40 4.21 2.01
N LEU A 55 16.52 5.01 1.41
CA LEU A 55 16.83 6.36 0.92
C LEU A 55 17.36 7.25 2.05
N LYS A 56 16.66 7.28 3.20
CA LYS A 56 17.07 8.08 4.37
C LYS A 56 18.41 7.64 4.99
N LYS A 57 18.86 6.41 4.76
CA LYS A 57 20.15 5.90 5.26
C LYS A 57 21.32 6.21 4.31
N GLN A 58 21.04 6.59 3.06
CA GLN A 58 22.05 6.97 2.07
C GLN A 58 22.30 8.48 2.00
N ASP A 59 21.42 9.29 2.59
CA ASP A 59 21.68 10.70 2.96
C ASP A 59 22.33 10.77 4.35
#